data_AF-A0A7W1QWK5-F1
#
_entry.id   AF-A0A7W1QWK5-F1
#
_cell.length_a   1.000
_cell.length_b   1.000
_cell.length_c   1.000
_cell.angle_alpha   90.00
_cell.angle_beta   90.00
_cell.angle_gamma   90.00
#
_symmetry.space_group_name_H-M   'P 1'
#
loop_
_entity.id
_entity.type
_entity.pdbx_description
1 polymer ?
#
loop_
_entity_poly.entity_id
_entity_poly.type
_entity_poly.pdbx_seq_one_letter_code
_entity_poly.pdbx_strand_id
1 'polypeptide(L)'
;MGGGTAQLPIPELLLLVGVFLLFFSAGIYIAAALGVLALAAGYAFSDRPFWNFLGQMIWGPSSSFVLVAVPLFLLMGELLLRSGLSEQLYRALNVFLRRLPGGLLHTNIVSCGVFSAIAGSSVATAAT
;
A
#
# COMPACT_ATOMS: atom_id res chain seq x y z
N MET A 1 -12.52 -27.09 30.42
CA MET A 1 -12.86 -28.25 29.57
C MET A 1 -14.16 -27.96 28.86
N GLY A 2 -14.12 -27.81 27.53
CA GLY A 2 -15.29 -27.83 26.63
C GLY A 2 -16.21 -26.61 26.71
N GLY A 3 -16.68 -26.02 25.63
CA GLY A 3 -16.65 -26.39 24.22
C GLY A 3 -17.35 -25.28 23.44
N GLY A 4 -16.85 -25.01 22.23
CA GLY A 4 -17.18 -23.83 21.46
C GLY A 4 -18.65 -23.71 21.04
N THR A 5 -19.10 -22.48 20.98
CA THR A 5 -19.93 -22.06 19.85
C THR A 5 -19.21 -20.90 19.19
N ALA A 6 -18.34 -21.24 18.24
CA ALA A 6 -18.00 -20.37 17.13
C ALA A 6 -19.27 -20.18 16.28
N GLN A 7 -20.30 -19.56 16.86
CA GLN A 7 -21.35 -18.93 16.07
C GLN A 7 -20.66 -17.72 15.48
N LEU A 8 -20.09 -17.86 14.28
CA LEU A 8 -19.93 -16.69 13.44
C LEU A 8 -21.33 -16.09 13.34
N PRO A 9 -21.58 -14.87 13.85
CA PRO A 9 -22.89 -14.25 13.71
C PRO A 9 -23.05 -13.90 12.23
N ILE A 10 -23.55 -14.88 11.45
CA ILE A 10 -23.95 -14.74 10.04
C ILE A 10 -24.71 -13.43 9.81
N PRO A 11 -25.68 -13.01 10.68
CA PRO A 11 -26.34 -11.71 10.50
C PRO A 11 -25.39 -10.50 10.51
N GLU A 12 -24.29 -10.57 11.24
CA GLU A 12 -23.38 -9.43 11.42
C GLU A 12 -22.31 -9.37 10.37
N LEU A 13 -21.86 -10.54 9.89
CA LEU A 13 -21.09 -10.62 8.66
C LEU A 13 -21.91 -10.05 7.49
N LEU A 14 -23.21 -10.34 7.44
CA LEU A 14 -24.12 -9.82 6.40
C LEU A 14 -24.31 -8.30 6.53
N LEU A 15 -24.43 -7.77 7.75
CA LEU A 15 -24.48 -6.33 8.00
C LEU A 15 -23.17 -5.66 7.59
N LEU A 16 -22.03 -6.23 7.96
CA LEU A 16 -20.70 -5.70 7.67
C LEU A 16 -20.41 -5.70 6.15
N VAL A 17 -20.70 -6.81 5.48
CA VAL A 17 -20.60 -6.93 4.01
C VAL A 17 -21.61 -6.03 3.30
N GLY A 18 -22.82 -5.89 3.83
CA GLY A 18 -23.87 -5.02 3.29
C GLY A 18 -23.48 -3.54 3.35
N VAL A 19 -22.95 -3.08 4.48
CA VAL A 19 -22.44 -1.70 4.62
C VAL A 19 -21.22 -1.48 3.71
N PHE A 20 -20.32 -2.46 3.61
CA PHE A 20 -19.18 -2.40 2.69
C PHE A 20 -19.62 -2.26 1.22
N LEU A 21 -20.55 -3.10 0.76
CA LEU A 21 -21.08 -3.06 -0.62
C LEU A 21 -21.87 -1.78 -0.90
N LEU A 22 -22.62 -1.27 0.07
CA LEU A 22 -23.35 0.00 -0.06
C LEU A 22 -22.37 1.15 -0.26
N PHE A 23 -21.31 1.23 0.53
CA PHE A 23 -20.33 2.30 0.44
C PHE A 23 -19.45 2.19 -0.82
N PHE A 24 -19.14 0.96 -1.23
CA PHE A 24 -18.44 0.68 -2.49
C PHE A 24 -19.27 1.08 -3.71
N SER A 25 -20.57 0.79 -3.72
CA SER A 25 -21.47 1.16 -4.81
C SER A 25 -21.78 2.66 -4.85
N ALA A 26 -21.68 3.36 -3.72
CA ALA A 26 -21.81 4.82 -3.64
C ALA A 26 -20.60 5.59 -4.22
N GLY A 27 -19.53 4.91 -4.65
CA GLY A 27 -18.35 5.54 -5.25
C GLY A 27 -17.51 6.37 -4.27
N ILE A 28 -17.74 6.22 -2.97
CA ILE A 28 -17.00 6.92 -1.92
C ILE A 28 -15.71 6.15 -1.64
N TYR A 29 -14.63 6.89 -1.38
CA TYR A 29 -13.31 6.38 -1.04
C TYR A 29 -13.37 5.19 -0.05
N ILE A 30 -12.70 4.08 -0.39
CA ILE A 30 -12.69 2.83 0.40
C ILE A 30 -12.29 3.07 1.87
N ALA A 31 -11.44 4.05 2.12
CA ALA A 31 -10.98 4.41 3.45
C ALA A 31 -12.11 4.95 4.34
N ALA A 32 -13.02 5.75 3.76
CA ALA A 32 -14.19 6.25 4.49
C ALA A 32 -15.20 5.12 4.76
N ALA A 33 -15.34 4.15 3.83
CA ALA A 33 -16.17 2.97 4.02
C ALA A 33 -15.73 2.18 5.24
N LEU A 34 -14.44 1.83 5.26
CA LEU A 34 -13.83 1.03 6.31
C LEU A 34 -13.79 1.78 7.63
N GLY A 35 -13.59 3.11 7.60
CA GLY A 35 -13.63 3.96 8.79
C GLY A 35 -15.00 3.97 9.46
N VAL A 36 -16.07 4.23 8.69
CA VAL A 36 -17.45 4.23 9.22
C VAL A 36 -17.86 2.84 9.71
N LEU A 37 -17.50 1.80 8.96
CA LEU A 37 -17.72 0.41 9.33
C LEU A 37 -17.03 0.05 10.65
N ALA A 38 -15.75 0.44 10.81
CA ALA A 38 -14.98 0.17 12.03
C ALA A 38 -15.56 0.90 13.25
N LEU A 39 -16.07 2.12 13.07
CA LEU A 39 -16.75 2.86 14.14
C LEU A 39 -18.11 2.24 14.50
N ALA A 40 -18.91 1.86 13.51
CA ALA A 40 -20.22 1.23 13.71
C ALA A 40 -20.09 -0.14 14.39
N ALA A 41 -19.15 -0.98 13.94
CA ALA A 41 -18.85 -2.26 14.55
C ALA A 41 -18.24 -2.10 15.95
N GLY A 42 -17.34 -1.11 16.13
CA GLY A 42 -16.73 -0.81 17.42
C GLY A 42 -17.74 -0.37 18.49
N TYR A 43 -18.77 0.39 18.10
CA TYR A 43 -19.85 0.79 19.01
C TYR A 43 -20.85 -0.33 19.30
N ALA A 44 -21.15 -1.18 18.31
CA ALA A 44 -22.12 -2.26 18.45
C ALA A 44 -21.60 -3.49 19.21
N PHE A 45 -20.29 -3.79 19.13
CA PHE A 45 -19.71 -5.06 19.60
C PHE A 45 -18.67 -4.96 20.72
N SER A 46 -18.34 -3.75 21.21
CA SER A 46 -17.32 -3.61 22.26
C SER A 46 -17.91 -3.49 23.66
N ASP A 47 -17.71 -4.52 24.50
CA ASP A 47 -18.03 -4.52 25.94
C ASP A 47 -17.19 -3.54 26.79
N ARG A 48 -16.14 -2.95 26.22
CA ARG A 48 -15.18 -2.06 26.90
C ARG A 48 -15.28 -0.64 26.35
N PRO A 49 -14.89 0.41 27.11
CA PRO A 49 -14.93 1.78 26.62
C PRO A 49 -14.04 1.95 25.37
N PHE A 50 -14.69 1.88 24.21
CA PHE A 50 -14.10 1.93 22.86
C PHE A 50 -13.21 3.16 22.67
N TRP A 51 -13.57 4.26 23.33
CA TRP A 51 -12.81 5.51 23.34
C TRP A 51 -11.33 5.37 23.72
N ASN A 52 -11.00 4.45 24.63
CA ASN A 52 -9.59 4.27 25.04
C ASN A 52 -8.76 3.48 24.01
N PHE A 53 -9.41 2.65 23.19
CA PHE A 53 -8.73 1.84 22.17
C PHE A 53 -8.62 2.54 20.82
N LEU A 54 -9.54 3.47 20.52
CA LEU A 54 -9.55 4.21 19.26
C LEU A 54 -8.25 5.02 19.06
N GLY A 55 -7.70 5.59 20.14
CA GLY A 55 -6.42 6.31 20.11
C GLY A 55 -5.24 5.42 19.70
N GLN A 56 -5.15 4.19 20.24
CA GLN A 56 -4.11 3.23 19.87
C GLN A 56 -4.26 2.73 18.43
N MET A 57 -5.51 2.52 17.97
CA MET A 57 -5.82 2.06 16.62
C MET A 57 -5.40 3.06 15.54
N ILE A 58 -5.51 4.36 15.83
CA ILE A 58 -5.10 5.45 14.94
C ILE A 58 -3.59 5.72 15.05
N TRP A 59 -3.03 5.61 16.26
CA TRP A 59 -1.60 5.88 16.51
C TRP A 59 -0.68 4.81 15.90
N GLY A 60 -1.06 3.53 15.96
CA GLY A 60 -0.24 2.42 15.47
C GLY A 60 0.22 2.58 14.01
N PRO A 61 -0.69 2.79 13.05
CA PRO A 61 -0.33 3.01 11.64
C PRO A 61 0.46 4.30 11.41
N SER A 62 0.23 5.33 12.22
CA SER A 62 0.90 6.64 12.09
C SER A 62 2.39 6.57 12.43
N SER A 63 2.79 5.64 13.29
CA SER A 63 4.20 5.39 13.61
C SER A 63 4.90 4.43 12.63
N SER A 64 4.30 4.17 11.46
CA SER A 64 4.82 3.21 10.49
C SER A 64 6.01 3.78 9.70
N PHE A 65 7.08 2.98 9.63
CA PHE A 65 8.25 3.24 8.79
C PHE A 65 7.88 3.55 7.32
N VAL A 66 6.77 2.98 6.84
CA VAL A 66 6.26 3.17 5.48
C VAL A 66 5.96 4.65 5.18
N LEU A 67 5.43 5.40 6.15
CA LEU A 67 5.09 6.82 5.97
C LEU A 67 6.34 7.70 5.80
N VAL A 68 7.50 7.26 6.31
CA VAL A 68 8.80 7.90 6.10
C VAL A 68 9.48 7.38 4.82
N ALA A 69 9.27 6.11 4.48
CA ALA A 69 9.83 5.50 3.27
C ALA A 69 9.29 6.13 1.99
N VAL A 70 7.98 6.43 1.91
CA VAL A 70 7.35 7.06 0.73
C VAL A 70 8.00 8.39 0.32
N PRO A 71 8.14 9.39 1.21
CA PRO A 71 8.77 10.67 0.84
C PRO A 71 10.26 10.53 0.54
N LEU A 72 11.00 9.67 1.25
CA LEU A 72 12.41 9.40 0.93
C LEU A 72 12.58 8.74 -0.45
N PHE A 73 11.66 7.84 -0.81
CA PHE A 73 11.64 7.22 -2.12
C PHE A 73 11.37 8.25 -3.23
N LEU A 74 10.39 9.15 -3.02
CA LEU A 74 10.13 10.28 -3.93
C LEU A 74 11.34 11.21 -4.07
N LEU A 75 12.00 11.55 -2.96
CA LEU A 75 13.21 12.38 -2.96
C LEU A 75 14.33 11.72 -3.78
N MET A 76 14.55 10.41 -3.60
CA MET A 76 15.52 9.66 -4.39
C MET A 76 15.18 9.69 -5.89
N GLY A 77 13.90 9.53 -6.25
CA GLY A 77 13.42 9.65 -7.62
C GLY A 77 13.74 11.02 -8.23
N GLU A 78 13.46 12.10 -7.49
CA GLU A 78 13.76 13.48 -7.91
C GLU A 78 15.28 13.71 -8.05
N LEU A 79 16.10 13.15 -7.14
CA LEU A 79 17.56 13.23 -7.22
C LEU A 79 18.14 12.50 -8.43
N LEU A 80 17.60 11.32 -8.76
CA LEU A 80 17.99 10.55 -9.96
C LEU A 80 17.69 11.32 -11.25
N LEU A 81 16.54 11.98 -11.30
CA LEU A 81 16.12 12.82 -12.43
C LEU A 81 16.97 14.09 -12.54
N ARG A 82 17.16 14.83 -11.44
CA ARG A 82 17.91 16.10 -11.45
C ARG A 82 19.41 15.95 -11.67
N SER A 83 20.01 14.85 -11.21
CA SER A 83 21.44 14.59 -11.39
C SER A 83 21.80 14.18 -12.82
N GLY A 84 20.82 13.92 -13.69
CA GLY A 84 21.05 13.37 -15.03
C GLY A 84 21.53 11.92 -15.03
N LEU A 85 21.57 11.26 -13.85
CA LEU A 85 21.96 9.85 -13.73
C LEU A 85 21.05 8.96 -14.58
N SER A 86 19.75 9.30 -14.64
CA SER A 86 18.80 8.55 -15.46
C SER A 86 19.18 8.51 -16.94
N GLU A 87 19.69 9.62 -17.47
CA GLU A 87 20.07 9.74 -18.87
C GLU A 87 21.42 9.07 -19.16
N GLN A 88 22.34 9.13 -18.21
CA GLN A 88 23.61 8.38 -18.27
C GLN A 88 23.38 6.87 -18.23
N LEU A 89 22.50 6.40 -17.35
CA LEU A 89 22.10 5.01 -17.24
C LEU A 89 21.46 4.52 -18.54
N TYR A 90 20.53 5.30 -19.09
CA TYR A 90 19.88 4.96 -20.37
C TYR A 90 20.89 4.82 -21.52
N ARG A 91 21.87 5.75 -21.62
CA ARG A 91 22.96 5.63 -22.59
C ARG A 91 23.80 4.38 -22.38
N ALA A 92 24.16 4.06 -21.14
CA ALA A 92 24.95 2.86 -20.81
C ALA A 92 24.21 1.57 -21.20
N LEU A 93 22.91 1.50 -20.88
CA LEU A 93 22.04 0.38 -21.26
C LEU A 93 21.89 0.29 -22.78
N ASN A 94 21.73 1.42 -23.48
CA ASN A 94 21.63 1.44 -24.94
C ASN A 94 22.88 0.91 -25.63
N VAL A 95 24.08 1.20 -25.11
CA VAL A 95 25.33 0.63 -25.64
C VAL A 95 25.37 -0.89 -25.48
N PHE A 96 24.94 -1.42 -24.33
CA PHE A 96 24.89 -2.87 -24.09
C PHE A 96 23.86 -3.58 -24.96
N LEU A 97 22.67 -2.99 -25.13
CA LEU A 97 21.55 -3.60 -25.84
C LEU A 97 21.55 -3.32 -27.36
N ARG A 98 22.47 -2.48 -27.86
CA ARG A 98 22.59 -2.15 -29.30
C ARG A 98 22.84 -3.37 -30.19
N ARG A 99 23.30 -4.49 -29.61
CA ARG A 99 23.57 -5.75 -30.32
C ARG A 99 22.31 -6.59 -30.58
N LEU A 100 21.17 -6.29 -29.95
CA LEU A 100 19.92 -7.02 -30.20
C LEU A 100 19.07 -6.33 -31.29
N PRO A 101 18.53 -7.08 -32.27
CA PRO A 101 17.59 -6.53 -33.26
C PRO A 101 16.30 -6.08 -32.55
N GLY A 102 15.93 -4.80 -32.67
CA GLY A 102 14.84 -4.16 -31.89
C GLY A 102 15.31 -3.40 -30.64
N GLY A 103 16.57 -2.95 -30.61
CA GLY A 103 17.25 -2.40 -29.43
C GLY A 103 16.58 -1.24 -28.69
N LEU A 104 15.78 -0.40 -29.35
CA LEU A 104 15.06 0.72 -28.69
C LEU A 104 13.91 0.25 -27.78
N LEU A 105 13.25 -0.85 -28.11
CA LEU A 105 12.17 -1.40 -27.28
C LEU A 105 12.72 -2.08 -26.02
N HIS A 106 13.77 -2.88 -26.19
CA HIS A 106 14.40 -3.61 -25.09
C HIS A 106 15.12 -2.68 -24.12
N THR A 107 15.74 -1.60 -24.61
CA THR A 107 16.38 -0.58 -23.76
C THR A 107 15.39 0.15 -22.88
N ASN A 108 14.19 0.48 -23.37
CA ASN A 108 13.15 1.10 -22.55
C ASN A 108 12.67 0.15 -21.45
N ILE A 109 12.35 -1.11 -21.79
CA ILE A 109 11.88 -2.11 -20.82
C ILE A 109 12.94 -2.36 -19.73
N VAL A 110 14.21 -2.53 -20.12
CA VAL A 110 15.31 -2.74 -19.17
C VAL A 110 15.57 -1.49 -18.34
N SER A 111 15.49 -0.30 -18.92
CA SER A 111 15.65 0.95 -18.16
C SER A 111 14.54 1.13 -17.13
N CYS A 112 13.28 0.90 -17.51
CA CYS A 112 12.14 0.90 -16.59
C CYS A 112 12.33 -0.13 -15.47
N GLY A 113 12.82 -1.34 -15.79
CA GLY A 113 13.13 -2.38 -14.80
C GLY A 113 14.22 -1.97 -13.82
N VAL A 114 15.32 -1.38 -14.30
CA VAL A 114 16.43 -0.92 -13.45
C VAL A 114 16.00 0.25 -12.58
N PHE A 115 15.25 1.22 -13.13
CA PHE A 115 14.68 2.30 -12.32
C PHE A 115 13.72 1.77 -11.25
N SER A 116 12.88 0.78 -11.59
CA SER A 116 12.00 0.10 -10.63
C SER A 116 12.78 -0.67 -9.54
N ALA A 117 13.95 -1.21 -9.87
CA ALA A 117 14.81 -1.92 -8.93
C ALA A 117 15.53 -0.96 -7.96
N ILE A 118 16.08 0.15 -8.47
CA ILE A 118 16.70 1.21 -7.66
C ILE A 118 15.64 1.90 -6.79
N ALA A 119 14.45 2.08 -7.35
CA ALA A 119 13.27 2.58 -6.67
C ALA A 119 12.83 1.73 -5.47
N GLY A 120 13.36 0.52 -5.33
CA GLY A 120 13.21 -0.22 -4.09
C GLY A 120 11.77 -0.64 -3.84
N SER A 121 11.20 -1.42 -4.75
CA SER A 121 10.04 -2.26 -4.41
C SER A 121 10.36 -3.28 -3.28
N SER A 122 11.64 -3.44 -2.89
CA SER A 122 12.09 -4.32 -1.81
C SER A 122 12.54 -3.60 -0.52
N VAL A 123 12.76 -2.28 -0.51
CA VAL A 123 13.15 -1.56 0.73
C VAL A 123 11.95 -1.43 1.67
N ALA A 124 10.72 -1.40 1.12
CA ALA A 124 9.48 -1.46 1.90
C ALA A 124 9.22 -2.86 2.50
N THR A 125 9.61 -3.93 1.81
CA THR A 125 9.44 -5.32 2.30
C THR A 125 10.54 -5.72 3.29
N ALA A 126 11.74 -5.14 3.20
CA ALA A 126 12.82 -5.43 4.15
C ALA A 126 12.58 -4.85 5.56
N ALA A 127 11.58 -3.96 5.72
CA ALA A 127 11.26 -3.30 6.98
C ALA A 127 10.07 -3.94 7.75
N THR A 128 9.51 -5.05 7.26
CA THR A 128 8.46 -5.83 7.95
C THR A 128 8.85 -7.30 8.00
#